data_AF-A0A354SBK6-F1
#
_entry.id   AF-A0A354SBK6-F1
#
_cell.length_a   1.000
_cell.length_b   1.000
_cell.length_c   1.000
_cell.angle_alpha   90.00
_cell.angle_beta   90.00
_cell.angle_gamma   90.00
#
_symmetry.space_group_name_H-M   'P 1'
#
loop_
_entity.id
_entity.type
_entity.pdbx_description
1 polymer ?
#
loop_
_entity_poly.entity_id
_entity_poly.type
_entity_poly.pdbx_seq_one_letter_code
_entity_poly.pdbx_strand_id
1 'polypeptide(L)' 'MTVLVETEDRSRVVLPGHPDQKYVMTEQSDGSLLLEPAIVVTVAQREYDQQPELQELLRRATQSTTVRRARRRR' A
#
# COMPACT_ATOMS: atom_id res chain seq x y z
N MET A 1 -7.43 -22.28 -10.79
CA MET A 1 -8.80 -22.06 -11.28
C MET A 1 -8.75 -20.86 -12.19
N THR A 2 -9.33 -20.96 -13.38
CA THR A 2 -9.40 -19.86 -14.36
C THR A 2 -10.84 -19.38 -14.40
N VAL A 3 -11.06 -18.08 -14.25
CA VAL A 3 -12.38 -17.47 -14.33
C VAL A 3 -12.38 -16.56 -15.54
N LEU A 4 -13.38 -16.72 -16.40
CA LEU A 4 -13.63 -15.78 -17.49
C LEU A 4 -14.27 -14.52 -16.89
N VAL A 5 -13.72 -13.37 -17.20
CA VAL A 5 -14.25 -12.07 -16.79
C VAL A 5 -14.43 -11.20 -18.03
N GLU A 6 -15.41 -10.32 -17.99
CA GLU A 6 -15.71 -9.38 -19.06
C GLU A 6 -15.67 -7.96 -18.49
N THR A 7 -15.16 -7.02 -19.28
CA THR A 7 -15.19 -5.60 -18.91
C THR A 7 -16.56 -5.02 -19.20
N GLU A 8 -17.13 -4.29 -18.24
CA GLU A 8 -18.36 -3.53 -18.49
C GLU A 8 -18.09 -2.25 -19.31
N ASP A 9 -19.16 -1.52 -19.63
CA ASP A 9 -19.19 -0.30 -20.46
C ASP A 9 -18.21 0.81 -20.03
N ARG A 10 -17.80 0.82 -18.76
CA ARG A 10 -16.82 1.77 -18.19
C ARG A 10 -15.41 1.22 -18.06
N SER A 11 -15.07 0.16 -18.79
CA SER A 11 -13.76 -0.52 -18.73
C SER A 11 -13.41 -1.04 -17.33
N ARG A 12 -14.43 -1.42 -16.55
CA ARG A 12 -14.23 -2.02 -15.22
C ARG A 12 -14.35 -3.53 -15.31
N VAL A 13 -13.55 -4.23 -14.51
CA VAL A 13 -13.61 -5.69 -14.38
C VAL A 13 -13.83 -6.05 -12.92
N VAL A 14 -14.71 -7.02 -12.68
CA VAL A 14 -14.93 -7.57 -11.34
C VAL A 14 -13.95 -8.71 -11.12
N LEU A 15 -13.22 -8.69 -10.01
CA LEU A 15 -12.31 -9.75 -9.58
C LEU A 15 -12.94 -10.51 -8.40
N PRO A 16 -13.60 -11.68 -8.63
CA PRO A 16 -14.26 -12.42 -7.58
C PRO A 16 -13.28 -12.83 -6.47
N GLY A 17 -13.66 -12.59 -5.21
CA GLY A 17 -12.83 -12.92 -4.04
C GLY A 17 -11.80 -11.85 -3.64
N HIS A 18 -11.75 -10.72 -4.34
CA HIS A 18 -10.79 -9.63 -4.07
C HIS A 18 -11.47 -8.27 -3.78
N PRO A 19 -12.25 -8.14 -2.69
CA PRO A 19 -12.92 -6.90 -2.34
C PRO A 19 -11.93 -5.83 -1.86
N ASP A 20 -12.12 -4.58 -2.29
CA ASP A 20 -11.37 -3.38 -1.87
C ASP A 20 -9.84 -3.48 -1.98
N GLN A 21 -9.34 -4.41 -2.79
CA GLN A 21 -7.91 -4.61 -3.01
C GLN A 21 -7.40 -3.69 -4.13
N LYS A 22 -6.23 -3.10 -3.91
CA LYS A 22 -5.55 -2.26 -4.90
C LYS A 22 -4.51 -3.07 -5.64
N TYR A 23 -4.34 -2.77 -6.92
CA TYR A 23 -3.37 -3.43 -7.77
C TYR A 23 -2.58 -2.42 -8.58
N VAL A 24 -1.31 -2.74 -8.85
CA VAL A 24 -0.57 -2.17 -9.97
C VAL A 24 -0.93 -3.01 -11.19
N MET A 25 -1.32 -2.33 -12.27
CA MET A 25 -1.62 -2.96 -13.55
C MET A 25 -0.48 -2.69 -14.53
N THR A 26 0.06 -3.75 -15.11
CA THR A 26 1.08 -3.69 -16.15
C THR A 26 0.56 -4.38 -17.40
N GLU A 27 0.55 -3.67 -18.52
CA GLU A 27 0.28 -4.25 -19.84
C GLU A 27 1.58 -4.86 -20.38
N GLN A 28 1.53 -6.15 -20.68
CA GLN A 28 2.66 -6.91 -21.19
C GLN A 28 2.70 -6.83 -22.72
N SER A 29 3.86 -7.08 -23.30
CA SER A 29 4.06 -7.01 -24.77
C SER A 29 3.20 -8.01 -25.57
N ASP A 30 2.73 -9.08 -24.93
CA ASP A 30 1.84 -10.09 -25.52
C ASP A 30 0.36 -9.72 -25.41
N GLY A 31 0.04 -8.53 -24.89
CA GLY A 31 -1.31 -8.04 -24.67
C GLY A 31 -1.97 -8.57 -23.39
N SER A 32 -1.26 -9.36 -22.58
CA SER A 32 -1.75 -9.78 -21.27
C SER A 32 -1.68 -8.63 -20.25
N LEU A 33 -2.62 -8.63 -19.30
CA LEU A 33 -2.61 -7.70 -18.17
C LEU A 33 -2.16 -8.44 -16.91
N LEU A 34 -1.08 -7.95 -16.30
CA LEU A 34 -0.62 -8.42 -14.99
C LEU A 34 -1.15 -7.48 -13.90
N LEU A 35 -1.82 -8.05 -12.89
CA LEU A 35 -2.31 -7.34 -11.72
C LEU A 35 -1.55 -7.80 -10.47
N GLU A 36 -0.80 -6.90 -9.85
CA GLU A 36 -0.02 -7.19 -8.64
C GLU A 36 -0.61 -6.44 -7.44
N PRO A 37 -0.92 -7.12 -6.32
CA PRO A 37 -1.42 -6.45 -5.12
C PRO A 37 -0.50 -5.32 -4.66
N ALA A 38 -1.08 -4.16 -4.37
CA ALA A 38 -0.34 -2.96 -4.03
C ALA A 38 -0.86 -2.30 -2.75
N ILE A 39 0.08 -1.82 -1.94
CA ILE A 39 -0.21 -1.00 -0.76
C ILE A 39 0.18 0.43 -1.09
N VAL A 40 -0.81 1.33 -1.07
CA VAL A 40 -0.57 2.76 -1.28
C VAL A 40 -0.18 3.38 0.06
N VAL A 41 1.08 3.83 0.14
CA VAL A 41 1.63 4.52 1.31
C VAL A 41 1.93 5.98 1.00
N THR A 42 1.99 6.82 2.02
CA THR A 42 2.44 8.21 1.86
C THR A 42 3.94 8.27 1.58
N VAL A 43 4.43 9.38 1.04
CA VAL A 43 5.87 9.60 0.81
C VAL A 43 6.65 9.45 2.12
N ALA A 44 6.17 10.05 3.21
CA ALA A 44 6.80 9.96 4.52
C ALA A 44 6.86 8.51 5.05
N GLN A 45 5.81 7.72 4.83
CA GLN A 45 5.81 6.31 5.24
C GLN A 45 6.82 5.51 4.43
N ARG A 46 6.89 5.74 3.11
CA ARG A 46 7.90 5.10 2.26
C ARG A 46 9.32 5.45 2.71
N GLU A 47 9.61 6.72 3.01
CA GLU A 47 10.91 7.17 3.52
C GLU A 47 11.25 6.48 4.84
N TYR A 48 10.30 6.43 5.76
CA TYR A 48 10.42 5.71 7.03
C TYR A 48 10.75 4.23 6.82
N ASP A 49 10.01 3.53 5.96
CA ASP A 49 10.17 2.09 5.73
C ASP A 49 11.51 1.74 5.05
N GLN A 50 12.05 2.64 4.22
CA GLN A 50 13.29 2.42 3.46
C GLN A 50 14.57 2.78 4.23
N GLN A 51 14.47 3.48 5.36
CA GLN A 51 15.64 4.02 6.07
C GLN A 51 15.71 3.51 7.53
N PRO A 52 16.43 2.40 7.81
CA PRO A 52 16.58 1.87 9.17
C PRO A 52 17.16 2.88 10.16
N GLU A 53 18.06 3.76 9.70
CA GLU A 53 18.65 4.82 10.53
C GLU A 53 17.61 5.85 10.97
N LEU A 54 16.68 6.22 10.08
CA LEU A 54 15.57 7.11 10.40
C LEU A 54 14.64 6.45 11.43
N GLN A 55 14.34 5.16 11.26
CA GLN A 55 13.55 4.40 12.24
C GLN A 55 14.21 4.40 13.62
N GLU A 56 15.52 4.13 13.68
CA GLU A 56 16.29 4.11 14.92
C GLU A 56 16.36 5.50 15.58
N LEU A 57 16.56 6.57 14.79
CA LEU A 57 16.55 7.95 15.26
C LEU A 57 15.20 8.32 15.88
N LEU A 58 14.09 8.01 15.19
CA LEU A 58 12.75 8.26 15.69
C LEU A 58 12.44 7.41 16.93
N ARG A 59 12.90 6.15 16.95
CA ARG A 59 12.78 5.28 18.13
C ARG A 59 13.51 5.86 19.34
N ARG A 60 14.75 6.33 19.18
CA ARG A 60 15.51 6.98 20.26
C ARG A 60 14.85 8.29 20.72
N ALA A 61 14.42 9.13 19.78
CA ALA A 61 13.75 10.39 20.10
C ALA A 61 12.48 10.16 20.92
N THR A 62 11.68 9.15 20.57
CA THR A 62 10.44 8.81 21.32
C THR A 62 10.70 8.24 22.72
N GLN A 63 11.90 7.74 23.00
CA GLN A 63 12.33 7.26 24.32
C GLN A 63 12.97 8.36 25.18
N SER A 64 13.26 9.54 24.60
CA SER A 64 13.88 10.64 25.33
C SER A 64 12.90 11.34 26.28
N THR A 65 13.37 11.69 27.47
CA THR A 65 12.59 12.29 28.57
C THR A 65 12.04 13.68 28.27
N THR A 66 12.55 14.37 27.24
CA THR A 66 12.03 15.66 26.78
C THR A 66 10.72 15.53 25.98
N VAL A 67 10.35 14.34 25.53
CA VAL A 67 9.11 14.11 24.77
C VAL A 67 7.96 13.74 25.72
N ARG A 68 7.13 14.71 26.09
CA ARG A 68 5.86 14.46 26.80
C ARG A 68 4.77 14.05 25.80
N ARG A 69 4.44 12.76 25.74
CA ARG A 69 3.25 12.30 25.01
C ARG A 69 1.99 12.64 25.81
N ALA A 70 1.27 13.69 25.38
CA ALA A 70 -0.08 13.94 25.87
C ALA A 70 -1.00 12.84 25.33
N ARG A 71 -1.40 11.89 26.19
CA ARG A 71 -2.38 10.86 25.83
C ARG A 71 -3.73 11.54 25.63
N ARG A 72 -4.16 11.75 24.38
CA ARG A 72 -5.51 12.20 24.06
C ARG A 72 -6.47 11.02 24.27
N ARG A 73 -7.16 10.98 25.42
CA ARG A 73 -8.31 10.09 25.62
C ARG A 73 -9.39 10.51 24.61
N ARG A 74 -9.81 9.57 23.78
CA ARG A 74 -11.07 9.65 23.03
C ARG A 74 -12.15 8.96 23.85
#